data_AF-A0A061A5G1-F1
#
_entry.id   AF-A0A061A5G1-F1
#
_cell.length_a   1.000
_cell.length_b   1.000
_cell.length_c   1.000
_cell.angle_alpha   90.00
_cell.angle_beta   90.00
_cell.angle_gamma   90.00
#
_symmetry.space_group_name_H-M   'P 1'
#
loop_
_entity.id
_entity.type
_entity.pdbx_description
1 polymer ?
#
loop_
_entity_poly.entity_id
_entity_poly.type
_entity_poly.pdbx_seq_one_letter_code
_entity_poly.pdbx_strand_id
1 'polypeptide(L)'
;MEGSPLKILISLWCPLMIAAYSVELGTYDLERGRPAKCEPIVIPMCQGIGYNMTRMPNFMDHENQKEAAIKLNEFAPLVDYGCDVHLRFFLCSLYAPMCTDKVSTSIPACRPMCEQARQKCSPIMEKFHYAWPDSLDCSRLPTKNDPNALCMEAPENDTKTDIKKGEDMPFVPPRPRQPGSSNGRSMGSLGSCENPEKFHYSQSCAPRCSSAVDVFWSRRDKDFAFIWMTVWSTLCFVST
;
A
#
# COMPACT_ATOMS: atom_id res chain seq x y z
N MET A 1 6.58 82.88 10.98
CA MET A 1 6.68 81.52 10.41
C MET A 1 7.73 80.77 11.22
N GLU A 2 7.31 80.12 12.31
CA GLU A 2 8.21 79.32 13.14
C GLU A 2 7.47 78.02 13.45
N GLY A 3 7.67 77.03 12.57
CA GLY A 3 7.22 75.68 12.81
C GLY A 3 8.07 75.10 13.93
N SER A 4 7.44 74.78 15.07
CA SER A 4 8.13 74.17 16.21
C SER A 4 8.88 72.91 15.75
N PRO A 5 10.19 72.77 16.06
CA PRO A 5 11.03 71.68 15.55
C PRO A 5 10.49 70.29 15.91
N LEU A 6 9.69 70.22 16.98
CA LEU A 6 9.01 69.01 17.44
C LEU A 6 7.97 68.49 16.43
N LYS A 7 7.26 69.39 15.73
CA LYS A 7 6.23 69.00 14.75
C LYS A 7 6.86 68.43 13.48
N ILE A 8 8.03 68.95 13.10
CA ILE A 8 8.79 68.48 11.94
C ILE A 8 9.40 67.09 12.23
N LEU A 9 9.94 66.91 13.44
CA LEU A 9 10.44 65.61 13.91
C LEU A 9 9.33 64.55 13.91
N ILE A 10 8.15 64.84 14.47
CA ILE A 10 7.03 63.88 14.50
C ILE A 10 6.54 63.56 13.07
N SER A 11 6.46 64.56 12.19
CA SER A 11 6.05 64.40 10.80
C SER A 11 7.01 63.54 9.97
N LEU A 12 8.31 63.56 10.27
CA LEU A 12 9.32 62.79 9.55
C LEU A 12 9.52 61.40 10.15
N TRP A 13 9.32 61.24 11.45
CA TRP A 13 9.47 59.95 12.14
C TRP A 13 8.24 59.04 11.98
N CYS A 14 7.04 59.61 11.84
CA CYS A 14 5.81 58.85 11.60
C CYS A 14 5.86 57.99 10.32
N PRO A 15 6.22 58.52 9.12
CA PRO A 15 6.31 57.69 7.91
C PRO A 15 7.49 56.70 7.96
N LEU A 16 8.57 57.00 8.69
CA LEU A 16 9.70 56.10 8.88
C LEU A 16 9.35 54.90 9.76
N MET A 17 8.57 55.11 10.83
CA MET A 17 8.03 54.02 11.65
C MET A 17 6.98 53.22 10.89
N ILE A 18 6.08 53.85 10.14
CA ILE A 18 5.09 53.16 9.29
C ILE A 18 5.77 52.34 8.19
N ALA A 19 6.84 52.85 7.58
CA ALA A 19 7.66 52.10 6.63
C ALA A 19 8.36 50.92 7.30
N ALA A 20 8.91 51.09 8.51
CA ALA A 20 9.53 49.99 9.26
C ALA A 20 8.52 48.88 9.65
N TYR A 21 7.29 49.24 10.05
CA TYR A 21 6.21 48.27 10.28
C TYR A 21 5.71 47.61 8.98
N SER A 22 5.78 48.31 7.85
CA SER A 22 5.40 47.75 6.54
C SER A 22 6.47 46.81 5.96
N VAL A 23 7.73 46.94 6.39
CA VAL A 23 8.83 46.05 5.97
C VAL A 23 8.72 44.67 6.63
N GLU A 24 8.05 44.53 7.76
CA GLU A 24 7.81 43.21 8.37
C GLU A 24 6.70 42.40 7.68
N LEU A 25 5.79 43.03 6.93
CA LEU A 25 4.67 42.33 6.28
C LEU A 25 4.97 41.77 4.86
N GLY A 26 6.21 41.90 4.37
CA GLY A 26 6.59 41.62 2.98
C GLY A 26 7.49 40.40 2.74
N THR A 27 7.90 39.69 3.80
CA THR A 27 8.77 38.48 3.68
C THR A 27 8.00 37.18 3.83
N TYR A 28 6.67 37.23 3.83
CA TYR A 28 5.85 36.04 3.75
C TYR A 28 5.83 35.55 2.29
N ASP A 29 6.60 34.49 2.09
CA ASP A 29 6.21 33.36 1.28
C ASP A 29 6.64 33.31 -0.20
N LEU A 30 7.92 33.58 -0.46
CA LEU A 30 8.56 33.11 -1.71
C LEU A 30 9.02 31.63 -1.61
N GLU A 31 8.86 30.98 -0.46
CA GLU A 31 9.26 29.57 -0.24
C GLU A 31 8.12 28.58 -0.50
N ARG A 32 6.85 28.90 -0.22
CA ARG A 32 5.70 28.01 -0.52
C ARG A 32 5.38 27.86 -2.01
N GLY A 33 6.05 28.62 -2.86
CA GLY A 33 6.02 28.45 -4.31
C GLY A 33 7.15 27.56 -4.86
N ARG A 34 8.15 27.19 -4.06
CA ARG A 34 9.16 26.22 -4.48
C ARG A 34 8.63 24.81 -4.24
N PRO A 35 8.73 23.90 -5.22
CA PRO A 35 8.39 22.51 -4.97
C PRO A 35 9.29 22.00 -3.84
N ALA A 36 8.68 21.66 -2.70
CA ALA A 36 9.42 21.13 -1.55
C ALA A 36 10.26 19.94 -2.03
N LYS A 37 11.56 19.94 -1.69
CA LYS A 37 12.47 18.89 -2.13
C LYS A 37 12.20 17.61 -1.34
N CYS A 38 12.48 16.46 -1.96
CA CYS A 38 12.45 15.21 -1.21
C CYS A 38 13.54 15.22 -0.13
N GLU A 39 13.20 14.74 1.05
CA GLU A 39 14.09 14.61 2.21
C GLU A 39 14.08 13.16 2.73
N PRO A 40 15.18 12.69 3.34
CA PRO A 40 15.25 11.33 3.87
C PRO A 40 14.29 11.13 5.05
N ILE A 41 13.72 9.92 5.14
CA ILE A 41 12.82 9.55 6.24
C ILE A 41 13.62 9.35 7.53
N VAL A 42 13.33 10.18 8.53
CA VAL A 42 13.90 10.11 9.88
C VAL A 42 12.92 9.57 10.91
N ILE A 43 11.65 9.35 10.54
CA ILE A 43 10.63 8.77 11.42
C ILE A 43 10.97 7.29 11.70
N PRO A 44 11.28 6.89 12.94
CA PRO A 44 11.75 5.53 13.23
C PRO A 44 10.79 4.43 12.76
N MET A 45 9.48 4.64 12.93
CA MET A 45 8.47 3.66 12.51
C MET A 45 8.41 3.48 10.98
N CYS A 46 8.83 4.47 10.19
CA CYS A 46 8.74 4.45 8.73
C CYS A 46 10.06 4.11 8.03
N GLN A 47 11.12 3.79 8.77
CA GLN A 47 12.38 3.37 8.17
C GLN A 47 12.30 1.93 7.65
N GLY A 48 12.82 1.68 6.44
CA GLY A 48 12.88 0.33 5.87
C GLY A 48 11.51 -0.25 5.46
N ILE A 49 10.53 0.59 5.12
CA ILE A 49 9.21 0.15 4.64
C ILE A 49 9.15 -0.10 3.13
N GLY A 50 10.24 0.17 2.40
CA GLY A 50 10.33 -0.01 0.94
C GLY A 50 10.70 1.27 0.17
N TYR A 51 10.61 2.44 0.80
CA TYR A 51 11.16 3.70 0.29
C TYR A 51 11.82 4.49 1.43
N ASN A 52 12.68 5.44 1.07
CA ASN A 52 13.52 6.18 2.02
C ASN A 52 13.42 7.71 1.90
N MET A 53 12.63 8.22 0.96
CA MET A 53 12.46 9.65 0.71
C MET A 53 11.00 10.08 0.87
N THR A 54 10.79 11.20 1.54
CA THR A 54 9.48 11.83 1.77
C THR A 54 9.54 13.32 1.47
N ARG A 55 8.40 14.01 1.61
CA ARG A 55 8.28 15.45 1.43
C ARG A 55 7.20 15.96 2.37
N MET A 56 7.43 17.14 2.94
CA MET A 56 6.49 17.85 3.79
C MET A 56 5.87 19.05 3.05
N PRO A 57 4.64 19.49 3.40
CA PRO A 57 3.75 18.87 4.38
C PRO A 57 3.21 17.50 3.92
N ASN A 58 2.86 16.64 4.88
CA ASN A 58 2.28 15.32 4.61
C ASN A 58 0.75 15.39 4.42
N PHE A 59 0.09 14.26 4.16
CA PHE A 59 -1.37 14.20 3.96
C PHE A 59 -2.18 14.44 5.23
N MET A 60 -1.51 14.59 6.37
CA MET A 60 -2.09 14.89 7.68
C MET A 60 -1.78 16.34 8.10
N ASP A 61 -1.34 17.17 7.15
CA ASP A 61 -1.03 18.59 7.32
C ASP A 61 0.07 18.89 8.36
N HIS A 62 0.94 17.93 8.66
CA HIS A 62 2.12 18.20 9.48
C HIS A 62 3.22 18.84 8.63
N GLU A 63 3.86 19.89 9.15
CA GLU A 63 4.87 20.66 8.42
C GLU A 63 6.27 20.02 8.48
N ASN A 64 6.49 19.12 9.44
CA ASN A 64 7.79 18.47 9.65
C ASN A 64 7.65 17.01 10.12
N GLN A 65 8.68 16.20 9.84
CA GLN A 65 8.69 14.79 10.21
C GLN A 65 8.66 14.54 11.73
N LYS A 66 9.13 15.48 12.56
CA LYS A 66 9.13 15.33 14.02
C LYS A 66 7.70 15.34 14.57
N GLU A 67 6.88 16.27 14.11
CA GLU A 67 5.46 16.35 14.45
C GLU A 67 4.71 15.11 13.95
N ALA A 68 4.95 14.73 12.69
CA ALA A 68 4.38 13.52 12.11
C ALA A 68 4.74 12.27 12.92
N ALA A 69 5.99 12.15 13.37
CA ALA A 69 6.46 11.01 14.18
C ALA A 69 5.74 10.92 15.52
N ILE A 70 5.52 12.04 16.21
CA ILE A 70 4.81 12.06 17.50
C ILE A 70 3.37 11.57 17.32
N LYS A 71 2.66 12.09 16.31
CA LYS A 71 1.28 11.69 16.03
C LYS A 71 1.15 10.27 15.52
N LEU A 72 2.08 9.84 14.67
CA LEU A 72 2.11 8.47 14.17
C LEU A 72 2.36 7.44 15.28
N ASN A 73 3.14 7.80 16.31
CA ASN A 73 3.44 6.93 17.44
C ASN A 73 2.21 6.56 18.28
N GLU A 74 1.11 7.32 18.18
CA GLU A 74 -0.18 6.96 18.80
C GLU A 74 -0.72 5.60 18.26
N PHE A 75 -0.34 5.22 17.04
CA PHE A 75 -0.71 3.94 16.41
C PHE A 75 0.28 2.80 16.70
N ALA A 76 1.41 3.04 17.38
CA ALA A 76 2.43 2.02 17.63
C ALA A 76 1.86 0.74 18.29
N PRO A 77 0.99 0.81 19.33
CA PRO A 77 0.40 -0.39 19.91
C PRO A 77 -0.45 -1.21 18.93
N LEU A 78 -1.14 -0.55 17.99
CA LEU A 78 -1.96 -1.21 16.98
C LEU A 78 -1.10 -1.88 15.89
N VAL A 79 0.01 -1.23 15.53
CA VAL A 79 1.02 -1.80 14.63
C VAL A 79 1.69 -3.02 15.26
N ASP A 80 2.10 -2.92 16.53
CA ASP A 80 2.72 -4.02 17.28
C ASP A 80 1.75 -5.18 17.52
N TYR A 81 0.45 -4.90 17.66
CA TYR A 81 -0.59 -5.93 17.71
C TYR A 81 -0.65 -6.76 16.42
N GLY A 82 -0.31 -6.17 15.27
CA GLY A 82 -0.17 -6.90 14.01
C GLY A 82 -1.48 -7.39 13.39
N CYS A 83 -2.57 -6.61 13.50
CA CYS A 83 -3.87 -6.95 12.88
C CYS A 83 -3.80 -7.05 11.35
N ASP A 84 -2.93 -6.25 10.71
CA ASP A 84 -2.61 -6.36 9.29
C ASP A 84 -1.12 -6.09 9.05
N VAL A 85 -0.52 -6.86 8.15
CA VAL A 85 0.91 -6.78 7.83
C VAL A 85 1.28 -5.49 7.08
N HIS A 86 0.33 -4.87 6.37
CA HIS A 86 0.53 -3.63 5.63
C HIS A 86 0.07 -2.39 6.41
N LEU A 87 -0.46 -2.52 7.63
CA LEU A 87 -0.90 -1.37 8.44
C LEU A 87 0.23 -0.34 8.61
N ARG A 88 1.43 -0.80 8.95
CA ARG A 88 2.62 0.04 9.11
C ARG A 88 2.93 0.83 7.83
N PHE A 89 2.92 0.14 6.68
CA PHE A 89 3.17 0.76 5.38
C PHE A 89 2.08 1.79 5.03
N PHE A 90 0.81 1.43 5.23
CA PHE A 90 -0.34 2.30 5.00
C PHE A 90 -0.24 3.59 5.82
N LEU A 91 -0.01 3.50 7.13
CA LEU A 91 0.12 4.68 7.99
C LEU A 91 1.29 5.57 7.53
N CYS A 92 2.45 4.97 7.24
CA CYS A 92 3.60 5.73 6.73
C CYS A 92 3.31 6.39 5.38
N SER A 93 2.48 5.80 4.51
CA SER A 93 2.09 6.43 3.24
C SER A 93 1.28 7.73 3.41
N LEU A 94 0.72 7.98 4.59
CA LEU A 94 0.00 9.21 4.93
C LEU A 94 0.88 10.20 5.69
N TYR A 95 1.65 9.71 6.67
CA TYR A 95 2.48 10.53 7.57
C TYR A 95 3.87 10.86 7.03
N ALA A 96 4.43 10.02 6.17
CA ALA A 96 5.71 10.21 5.50
C ALA A 96 5.60 9.70 4.05
N PRO A 97 4.76 10.35 3.22
CA PRO A 97 4.43 9.83 1.89
C PRO A 97 5.65 9.76 0.98
N MET A 98 5.62 8.87 -0.01
CA MET A 98 6.75 8.68 -0.93
C MET A 98 6.96 9.92 -1.81
N CYS A 99 8.22 10.30 -1.98
CA CYS A 99 8.65 11.39 -2.85
C CYS A 99 9.66 10.90 -3.89
N THR A 100 9.55 11.38 -5.13
CA THR A 100 10.52 11.16 -6.20
C THR A 100 10.62 12.40 -7.08
N ASP A 101 11.80 12.69 -7.63
CA ASP A 101 12.01 13.85 -8.51
C ASP A 101 11.23 13.74 -9.83
N LYS A 102 10.75 12.54 -10.18
CA LYS A 102 9.95 12.28 -11.39
C LYS A 102 8.50 12.73 -11.25
N VAL A 103 8.01 12.93 -10.02
CA VAL A 103 6.60 13.23 -9.74
C VAL A 103 6.55 14.46 -8.83
N SER A 104 5.82 15.48 -9.25
CA SER A 104 5.73 16.75 -8.51
C SER A 104 4.88 16.64 -7.24
N THR A 105 4.10 15.59 -7.06
CA THR A 105 3.22 15.35 -5.91
C THR A 105 3.67 14.15 -5.09
N SER A 106 3.41 14.16 -3.80
CA SER A 106 3.63 13.01 -2.92
C SER A 106 2.68 11.86 -3.31
N ILE A 107 3.16 10.61 -3.19
CA ILE A 107 2.42 9.42 -3.63
C ILE A 107 1.92 8.67 -2.39
N PRO A 108 0.59 8.48 -2.20
CA PRO A 108 0.02 7.72 -1.10
C PRO A 108 -0.13 6.23 -1.43
N ALA A 109 -0.58 5.41 -0.47
CA ALA A 109 -1.06 4.07 -0.75
C ALA A 109 -2.38 4.08 -1.55
N CYS A 110 -2.60 3.05 -2.36
CA CYS A 110 -3.88 2.87 -3.07
C CYS A 110 -5.00 2.50 -2.10
N ARG A 111 -6.24 2.92 -2.42
CA ARG A 111 -7.45 2.65 -1.63
C ARG A 111 -7.62 1.20 -1.13
N PRO A 112 -7.40 0.14 -1.96
CA PRO A 112 -7.60 -1.23 -1.50
C PRO A 112 -6.75 -1.63 -0.30
N MET A 113 -5.55 -1.05 -0.15
CA MET A 113 -4.70 -1.30 1.02
C MET A 113 -5.32 -0.73 2.30
N CYS A 114 -5.83 0.50 2.24
CA CYS A 114 -6.51 1.12 3.37
C CYS A 114 -7.75 0.32 3.78
N GLU A 115 -8.56 -0.11 2.81
CA GLU A 115 -9.77 -0.89 3.08
C GLU A 115 -9.44 -2.22 3.77
N GLN A 116 -8.37 -2.89 3.33
CA GLN A 116 -7.88 -4.12 3.94
C GLN A 116 -7.39 -3.88 5.38
N ALA A 117 -6.59 -2.84 5.60
CA ALA A 117 -6.10 -2.49 6.94
C ALA A 117 -7.26 -2.14 7.88
N ARG A 118 -8.22 -1.32 7.41
CA ARG A 118 -9.43 -0.97 8.16
C ARG A 118 -10.25 -2.20 8.52
N GLN A 119 -10.49 -3.11 7.57
CA GLN A 119 -11.29 -4.31 7.79
C GLN A 119 -10.71 -5.20 8.91
N LYS A 120 -9.37 -5.35 8.97
CA LYS A 120 -8.73 -6.20 9.97
C LYS A 120 -8.47 -5.50 11.30
N CYS A 121 -8.23 -4.19 11.29
CA CYS A 121 -7.81 -3.44 12.47
C CYS A 121 -8.95 -2.68 13.17
N SER A 122 -9.99 -2.23 12.46
CA SER A 122 -11.15 -1.56 13.08
C SER A 122 -11.81 -2.40 14.18
N PRO A 123 -12.05 -3.72 14.01
CA PRO A 123 -12.66 -4.53 15.07
C PRO A 123 -11.79 -4.64 16.32
N ILE A 124 -10.48 -4.45 16.21
CA ILE A 124 -9.56 -4.43 17.36
C ILE A 124 -9.68 -3.09 18.09
N MET A 125 -9.70 -1.97 17.36
CA MET A 125 -9.91 -0.64 17.94
C MET A 125 -11.25 -0.55 18.68
N GLU A 126 -12.31 -1.06 18.07
CA GLU A 126 -13.67 -1.04 18.64
C GLU A 126 -13.76 -1.79 19.98
N LYS A 127 -13.01 -2.89 20.14
CA LYS A 127 -12.92 -3.62 21.43
C LYS A 127 -12.38 -2.76 22.57
N PHE A 128 -11.57 -1.76 22.25
CA PHE A 128 -11.03 -0.79 23.21
C PHE A 128 -11.78 0.55 23.18
N HIS A 129 -12.97 0.59 22.59
CA HIS A 129 -13.82 1.77 22.45
C HIS A 129 -13.21 2.91 21.61
N TYR A 130 -12.31 2.57 20.68
CA TYR A 130 -11.81 3.50 19.66
C TYR A 130 -12.45 3.20 18.31
N ALA A 131 -12.93 4.24 17.63
CA ALA A 131 -13.38 4.12 16.25
C ALA A 131 -12.22 4.30 15.26
N TRP A 132 -12.37 3.77 14.05
CA TRP A 132 -11.47 4.11 12.96
C TRP A 132 -11.56 5.61 12.65
N PRO A 133 -10.45 6.38 12.72
CA PRO A 133 -10.50 7.83 12.66
C PRO A 133 -10.81 8.34 11.24
N ASP A 134 -11.53 9.46 11.15
CA ASP A 134 -11.92 10.09 9.88
C ASP A 134 -10.72 10.55 9.05
N SER A 135 -9.58 10.81 9.70
CA SER A 135 -8.32 11.14 9.04
C SER A 135 -7.75 9.96 8.24
N LEU A 136 -8.16 8.72 8.55
CA LEU A 136 -7.79 7.50 7.83
C LEU A 136 -8.94 6.99 6.93
N ASP A 137 -9.85 7.87 6.49
CA ASP A 137 -10.92 7.50 5.56
C ASP A 137 -10.37 7.09 4.18
N CYS A 138 -10.55 5.81 3.85
CA CYS A 138 -10.08 5.21 2.60
C CYS A 138 -10.71 5.85 1.35
N SER A 139 -11.85 6.52 1.47
CA SER A 139 -12.53 7.17 0.36
C SER A 139 -11.71 8.32 -0.25
N ARG A 140 -10.79 8.90 0.54
CA ARG A 140 -9.88 9.99 0.12
C ARG A 140 -8.70 9.49 -0.72
N LEU A 141 -8.48 8.17 -0.77
CA LEU A 141 -7.37 7.59 -1.52
C LEU A 141 -7.76 7.24 -2.96
N PRO A 142 -6.81 7.37 -3.90
CA PRO A 142 -7.00 7.00 -5.29
C PRO A 142 -7.10 5.48 -5.47
N THR A 143 -7.76 5.07 -6.55
CA THR A 143 -7.81 3.67 -7.00
C THR A 143 -6.77 3.39 -8.07
N LYS A 144 -6.30 2.14 -8.19
CA LYS A 144 -5.30 1.70 -9.18
C LYS A 144 -5.60 2.13 -10.63
N ASN A 145 -6.88 2.19 -10.99
CA ASN A 145 -7.31 2.45 -12.37
C ASN A 145 -7.54 3.94 -12.67
N ASP A 146 -7.18 4.84 -11.75
CA ASP A 146 -7.33 6.28 -11.98
C ASP A 146 -6.19 6.79 -12.88
N PRO A 147 -6.47 7.23 -14.11
CA PRO A 147 -5.43 7.73 -15.02
C PRO A 147 -4.77 9.03 -14.54
N ASN A 148 -5.38 9.73 -13.58
CA ASN A 148 -4.92 11.03 -13.10
C ASN A 148 -4.21 10.98 -11.73
N ALA A 149 -4.19 9.82 -11.06
CA ALA A 149 -3.65 9.69 -9.71
C ALA A 149 -2.76 8.46 -9.53
N LEU A 150 -1.49 8.71 -9.16
CA LEU A 150 -0.52 7.66 -8.85
C LEU A 150 -0.66 7.22 -7.38
N CYS A 151 -0.57 5.91 -7.12
CA CYS A 151 -0.56 5.35 -5.77
C CYS A 151 0.27 4.07 -5.66
N MET A 152 0.66 3.73 -4.43
CA MET A 152 1.47 2.54 -4.12
C MET A 152 0.60 1.35 -3.72
N GLU A 153 0.91 0.18 -4.27
CA GLU A 153 0.32 -1.10 -3.86
C GLU A 153 1.02 -1.65 -2.62
N ALA A 154 0.41 -2.66 -1.99
CA ALA A 154 1.02 -3.35 -0.87
C ALA A 154 2.35 -3.97 -1.29
N PRO A 155 3.44 -3.82 -0.50
CA PRO A 155 4.64 -4.59 -0.74
C PRO A 155 4.27 -6.07 -0.79
N GLU A 156 4.71 -6.79 -1.82
CA GLU A 156 4.56 -8.24 -1.85
C GLU A 156 5.40 -8.81 -0.70
N ASN A 157 4.75 -9.24 0.38
CA ASN A 157 5.40 -10.15 1.31
C ASN A 157 5.50 -11.50 0.62
N ASP A 158 6.61 -12.22 0.81
CA ASP A 158 6.84 -13.62 0.38
C ASP A 158 5.84 -14.65 0.97
N THR A 159 4.69 -14.19 1.46
CA THR A 159 3.45 -14.95 1.47
C THR A 159 2.74 -14.74 0.14
N LYS A 160 3.04 -15.59 -0.85
CA LYS A 160 2.23 -15.77 -2.05
C LYS A 160 0.75 -15.95 -1.71
N THR A 161 0.01 -14.85 -1.69
CA THR A 161 -1.34 -14.81 -2.26
C THR A 161 -1.18 -14.36 -3.70
N ASP A 162 -0.93 -15.36 -4.55
CA ASP A 162 -0.97 -15.29 -6.00
C ASP A 162 -2.39 -14.86 -6.44
N ILE A 163 -2.72 -13.57 -6.40
CA ILE A 163 -3.86 -13.00 -7.13
C ILE A 163 -3.44 -11.63 -7.69
N LYS A 164 -3.16 -11.66 -9.00
CA LYS A 164 -3.07 -10.55 -9.97
C LYS A 164 -1.72 -9.87 -10.18
N LYS A 165 -0.80 -10.58 -10.83
CA LYS A 165 -0.14 -10.06 -12.06
C LYS A 165 0.41 -11.23 -12.89
N GLY A 166 -0.15 -11.44 -14.08
CA GLY A 166 0.25 -12.51 -14.97
C GLY A 166 -0.85 -12.83 -15.97
N GLU A 167 -1.09 -11.89 -16.89
CA GLU A 167 -1.46 -12.30 -18.24
C GLU A 167 -0.26 -13.12 -18.80
N ASP A 168 -0.57 -14.26 -19.41
CA ASP A 168 0.35 -15.28 -19.94
C ASP A 168 1.24 -16.06 -18.93
N MET A 169 0.64 -17.01 -18.20
CA MET A 169 1.14 -18.40 -18.05
C MET A 169 0.18 -19.23 -17.16
N PRO A 170 -0.05 -20.54 -17.40
CA PRO A 170 -1.00 -21.32 -16.61
C PRO A 170 -0.52 -21.52 -15.17
N PHE A 171 -1.34 -21.09 -14.21
CA PHE A 171 -1.17 -21.33 -12.77
C PHE A 171 -1.13 -22.82 -12.45
N VAL A 172 -0.14 -23.25 -11.66
CA VAL A 172 -0.14 -24.56 -10.99
C VAL A 172 -0.79 -24.37 -9.62
N PRO A 173 -1.91 -25.06 -9.29
CA PRO A 173 -2.54 -24.91 -7.99
C PRO A 173 -1.65 -25.41 -6.86
N PRO A 174 -1.64 -24.74 -5.69
CA PRO A 174 -0.86 -25.21 -4.55
C PRO A 174 -1.37 -26.58 -4.07
N ARG A 175 -0.41 -27.46 -3.75
CA ARG A 175 -0.63 -28.77 -3.14
C ARG A 175 -1.57 -28.61 -1.92
N PRO A 176 -2.65 -29.41 -1.80
CA PRO A 176 -3.51 -29.38 -0.61
C PRO A 176 -2.67 -29.54 0.65
N ARG A 177 -2.71 -28.55 1.55
CA ARG A 177 -2.07 -28.65 2.87
C ARG A 177 -2.83 -29.69 3.69
N GLN A 178 -2.08 -30.64 4.24
CA GLN A 178 -2.58 -31.60 5.22
C GLN A 178 -3.20 -30.87 6.42
N PRO A 179 -4.31 -31.37 6.99
CA PRO A 179 -4.70 -31.02 8.35
C PRO A 179 -3.58 -31.45 9.31
N GLY A 180 -3.18 -30.53 10.17
CA GLY A 180 -2.13 -30.75 11.17
C GLY A 180 -2.44 -31.93 12.08
N SER A 181 -1.36 -32.59 12.51
CA SER A 181 -1.38 -33.52 13.63
C SER A 181 -1.71 -32.74 14.91
N SER A 182 -3.00 -32.67 15.23
CA SER A 182 -3.48 -32.39 16.57
C SER A 182 -4.31 -33.57 17.03
N ASN A 183 -3.84 -34.21 18.10
CA ASN A 183 -4.49 -35.28 18.84
C ASN A 183 -6.02 -35.22 18.80
N GLY A 184 -6.63 -36.27 18.24
CA GLY A 184 -8.07 -36.47 18.28
C GLY A 184 -8.42 -37.78 17.60
N ARG A 185 -8.69 -38.81 18.41
CA ARG A 185 -9.25 -40.09 17.96
C ARG A 185 -10.54 -39.83 17.19
N SER A 186 -10.64 -40.35 15.97
CA SER A 186 -11.90 -40.92 15.49
C SER A 186 -11.63 -41.93 14.38
N MET A 187 -12.07 -43.15 14.64
CA MET A 187 -12.05 -44.28 13.73
C MET A 187 -13.17 -44.07 12.69
N GLY A 188 -12.82 -43.95 11.41
CA GLY A 188 -13.81 -43.83 10.34
C GLY A 188 -13.20 -43.67 8.94
N SER A 189 -13.39 -44.69 8.11
CA SER A 189 -13.17 -44.76 6.65
C SER A 189 -11.73 -44.85 6.13
N LEU A 190 -11.26 -46.09 6.05
CA LEU A 190 -10.13 -46.53 5.24
C LEU A 190 -10.40 -46.23 3.74
N GLY A 191 -9.69 -45.25 3.17
CA GLY A 191 -9.34 -45.24 1.73
C GLY A 191 -10.28 -44.54 0.73
N SER A 192 -11.03 -43.50 1.10
CA SER A 192 -11.82 -42.73 0.11
C SER A 192 -11.44 -41.25 0.10
N CYS A 193 -11.26 -40.68 -1.09
CA CYS A 193 -11.00 -39.25 -1.31
C CYS A 193 -12.33 -38.48 -1.37
N GLU A 194 -12.32 -37.21 -0.98
CA GLU A 194 -13.51 -36.34 -0.91
C GLU A 194 -14.18 -36.05 -2.29
N ASN A 195 -13.67 -36.63 -3.38
CA ASN A 195 -14.31 -36.64 -4.69
C ASN A 195 -13.77 -37.81 -5.56
N PRO A 196 -14.43 -38.99 -5.56
CA PRO A 196 -13.94 -40.18 -6.26
C PRO A 196 -13.96 -40.08 -7.79
N GLU A 197 -14.73 -39.14 -8.35
CA GLU A 197 -14.77 -38.88 -9.80
C GLU A 197 -13.50 -38.18 -10.28
N LYS A 198 -12.91 -37.32 -9.44
CA LYS A 198 -11.72 -36.54 -9.78
C LYS A 198 -10.42 -37.10 -9.21
N PHE A 199 -10.50 -37.86 -8.13
CA PHE A 199 -9.34 -38.38 -7.41
C PHE A 199 -9.40 -39.88 -7.22
N HIS A 200 -8.24 -40.53 -7.31
CA HIS A 200 -8.05 -41.94 -7.05
C HIS A 200 -7.04 -42.12 -5.91
N TYR A 201 -7.34 -43.03 -4.98
CA TYR A 201 -6.48 -43.32 -3.85
C TYR A 201 -5.48 -44.42 -4.20
N SER A 202 -4.19 -44.09 -4.21
CA SER A 202 -3.11 -45.05 -4.50
C SER A 202 -2.04 -45.15 -3.39
N GLN A 203 -2.11 -44.29 -2.37
CA GLN A 203 -1.24 -44.14 -1.17
C GLN A 203 -1.39 -42.72 -0.60
N SER A 204 -1.80 -41.79 -1.47
CA SER A 204 -2.39 -40.50 -1.19
C SER A 204 -3.44 -40.21 -2.28
N CYS A 205 -4.30 -39.22 -2.08
CA CYS A 205 -5.28 -38.83 -3.10
C CYS A 205 -4.56 -38.17 -4.29
N ALA A 206 -4.58 -38.85 -5.44
CA ALA A 206 -4.01 -38.37 -6.70
C ALA A 206 -5.12 -38.07 -7.71
N PRO A 207 -4.99 -37.04 -8.56
CA PRO A 207 -5.97 -36.77 -9.61
C PRO A 207 -6.01 -37.90 -10.64
N ARG A 208 -7.19 -38.19 -11.19
CA ARG A 208 -7.34 -39.21 -12.25
C ARG A 208 -6.75 -38.72 -13.57
N CYS A 209 -6.06 -39.60 -14.28
CA CYS A 209 -5.52 -39.33 -15.61
C CYS A 209 -6.63 -39.45 -16.67
N SER A 210 -7.46 -38.42 -16.83
CA SER A 210 -8.40 -38.34 -17.96
C SER A 210 -8.59 -36.89 -18.42
N SER A 211 -8.83 -36.71 -19.72
CA SER A 211 -9.06 -35.38 -20.31
C SER A 211 -10.33 -34.69 -19.77
N ALA A 212 -11.31 -35.48 -19.30
CA ALA A 212 -12.58 -35.00 -18.75
C ALA A 212 -12.48 -34.53 -17.28
N VAL A 213 -11.39 -34.82 -16.57
CA VAL A 213 -11.22 -34.47 -15.16
C VAL A 213 -10.46 -33.14 -15.04
N ASP A 214 -11.19 -32.09 -14.68
CA ASP A 214 -10.63 -30.75 -14.46
C ASP A 214 -10.33 -30.56 -12.98
N VAL A 215 -9.07 -30.83 -12.60
CA VAL A 215 -8.53 -30.65 -11.23
C VAL A 215 -7.62 -29.44 -11.17
N PHE A 216 -6.58 -29.40 -12.02
CA PHE A 216 -5.61 -28.30 -12.04
C PHE A 216 -5.76 -27.38 -13.26
N TRP A 217 -6.23 -27.92 -14.38
CA TRP A 217 -6.41 -27.19 -15.64
C TRP A 217 -7.80 -27.47 -16.23
N SER A 218 -8.41 -26.46 -16.84
CA SER A 218 -9.69 -26.61 -17.53
C SER A 218 -9.50 -27.37 -18.84
N ARG A 219 -10.59 -27.92 -19.37
CA ARG A 219 -10.55 -28.60 -20.68
C ARG A 219 -10.03 -27.70 -21.80
N ARG A 220 -10.38 -26.41 -21.78
CA ARG A 220 -9.90 -25.42 -22.75
C ARG A 220 -8.38 -25.22 -22.69
N ASP A 221 -7.79 -25.25 -21.50
CA ASP A 221 -6.34 -25.07 -21.35
C ASP A 221 -5.56 -26.29 -21.86
N LYS A 222 -6.11 -27.50 -21.63
CA LYS A 222 -5.57 -28.75 -22.17
C LYS A 222 -5.63 -28.76 -23.71
N ASP A 223 -6.74 -28.30 -24.28
CA ASP A 223 -6.93 -28.22 -25.73
C ASP A 223 -5.97 -27.21 -26.35
N PHE A 224 -5.78 -26.04 -25.73
CA PHE A 224 -4.80 -25.04 -26.16
C PHE A 224 -3.38 -25.61 -26.16
N ALA A 225 -2.96 -26.25 -25.07
CA ALA A 225 -1.63 -26.84 -24.96
C ALA A 225 -1.41 -27.94 -26.02
N PHE A 226 -2.42 -28.76 -26.29
CA PHE A 226 -2.34 -29.79 -27.33
C PHE A 226 -2.15 -29.19 -28.72
N ILE A 227 -2.92 -28.16 -29.07
CA ILE A 227 -2.81 -27.45 -30.35
C ILE A 227 -1.42 -26.83 -30.48
N TRP A 228 -0.97 -26.12 -29.43
CA TRP A 228 0.34 -25.49 -29.39
C TRP A 228 1.47 -26.50 -29.61
N MET A 229 1.50 -27.58 -28.82
CA MET A 229 2.53 -28.62 -28.94
C MET A 229 2.52 -29.28 -30.33
N THR A 230 1.34 -29.44 -30.95
CA THR A 230 1.22 -29.99 -32.31
C THR A 230 1.81 -29.05 -33.35
N VAL A 231 1.51 -27.75 -33.28
CA VAL A 231 2.03 -26.75 -34.23
C VAL A 231 3.55 -26.64 -34.15
N TRP A 232 4.10 -26.56 -32.94
CA TRP A 232 5.55 -26.43 -32.78
C TRP A 232 6.28 -27.73 -33.08
N SER A 233 5.71 -28.89 -32.73
CA SER A 233 6.29 -30.19 -33.11
C SER A 233 6.34 -30.38 -34.62
N THR A 234 5.27 -30.01 -35.33
CA THR A 234 5.21 -30.13 -36.79
C THR A 234 6.15 -29.14 -37.47
N LEU A 235 6.21 -27.89 -37.00
CA LEU A 235 7.16 -26.89 -37.50
C LEU A 235 8.61 -27.33 -37.29
N CYS A 236 8.95 -27.85 -36.10
CA CYS A 236 10.27 -28.41 -35.81
C CYS A 236 10.60 -29.59 -36.74
N PHE A 237 9.64 -30.51 -36.95
CA PHE A 237 9.82 -31.65 -37.84
C PHE A 237 10.03 -31.26 -39.30
N VAL A 238 9.32 -30.24 -39.79
CA VAL A 238 9.48 -29.72 -41.17
C VAL A 238 10.78 -28.93 -41.32
N SER A 239 11.26 -28.30 -40.25
CA SER A 239 12.52 -27.52 -40.26
C SER A 239 13.80 -28.36 -40.13
N THR A 240 13.68 -29.65 -39.79
CA THR A 240 14.81 -30.59 -39.64
C THR A 240 15.01 -31.40 -40.91
#